data_AF-H6C4D1-F1
#
_entry.id   AF-H6C4D1-F1
#
_cell.length_a   1.000
_cell.length_b   1.000
_cell.length_c   1.000
_cell.angle_alpha   90.00
_cell.angle_beta   90.00
_cell.angle_gamma   90.00
#
_symmetry.space_group_name_H-M   'P 1'
#
loop_
_entity.id
_entity.type
_entity.pdbx_description
1 polymer ?
#
loop_
_entity_poly.entity_id
_entity_poly.type
_entity_poly.pdbx_seq_one_letter_code
_entity_poly.pdbx_strand_id
1 'polypeptide(L)'
;MDVGTGPSSEHFMELTQNPHHRTASSEPYQHVPNPNLLHGEAMTSAVHGEDALSRHRTGSTFDTESQAPLRYSSADPLDLTRRLKSRTELDRITANTARKRNAICNPMVIAGQASQSKVTNFYETQNDQIQRFLKPVDEHVREARDTQSATQLRYQIAVYGSFVANIVLAALQVYGAVASGSLSLFTTMADAIFDPLSNVTLIASNKAVQRVDARKFPAGRARIETAGNIVFCFLMTAVSFILIAFSIQELAKGHEGDTKSFHLPSVIAVTVAFCTKLGLFLYCWALRNQYSQVRILWEDHRNDLFINGFGVLTSVGGSKLRWWIDPAGAIVLSVLISILWLHTASSEFQLLIGITADTEMQQLITYVSMTHSEHIKQLDTVRAWHSGPRLVVEVDVVMDPLESLRVCHDVAEDLQMKLESLPDVERAYVHIDYNGHHPPEHFLKKEI
;
A
#
# COMPACT_ATOMS: atom_id res chain seq x y z
N MET A 1 2.38 28.22 -68.24
CA MET A 1 3.54 27.43 -67.77
C MET A 1 2.97 26.45 -66.74
N ASP A 2 2.34 25.35 -67.16
CA ASP A 2 2.95 24.13 -67.74
C ASP A 2 4.19 23.71 -66.93
N VAL A 3 4.36 22.51 -66.37
CA VAL A 3 3.74 21.17 -66.51
C VAL A 3 4.21 20.37 -65.26
N GLY A 4 3.50 19.31 -64.86
CA GLY A 4 4.14 18.18 -64.16
C GLY A 4 3.33 17.48 -63.07
N THR A 5 2.18 16.92 -63.41
CA THR A 5 1.49 15.87 -62.64
C THR A 5 2.12 14.50 -62.94
N GLY A 6 2.58 13.78 -61.91
CA GLY A 6 2.89 12.35 -61.98
C GLY A 6 2.06 11.58 -60.94
N PRO A 7 1.48 10.41 -61.24
CA PRO A 7 0.65 9.67 -60.31
C PRO A 7 1.51 8.64 -59.55
N SER A 8 1.53 8.73 -58.21
CA SER A 8 2.03 7.64 -57.36
C SER A 8 0.84 7.00 -56.66
N SER A 9 0.47 5.84 -57.19
CA SER A 9 -0.53 4.89 -56.73
C SER A 9 -0.51 4.63 -55.23
N GLU A 10 -1.65 4.88 -54.57
CA GLU A 10 -1.99 4.28 -53.28
C GLU A 10 -2.21 2.77 -53.47
N HIS A 11 -1.25 1.96 -53.02
CA HIS A 11 -1.41 0.52 -52.93
C HIS A 11 -2.08 0.20 -51.60
N PHE A 12 -3.42 0.24 -51.58
CA PHE A 12 -4.24 -0.33 -50.53
C PHE A 12 -4.07 -1.86 -50.58
N MET A 13 -3.57 -2.48 -49.51
CA MET A 13 -3.52 -3.94 -49.39
C MET A 13 -4.94 -4.46 -49.15
N GLU A 14 -5.59 -4.86 -50.23
CA GLU A 14 -6.84 -5.59 -50.22
C GLU A 14 -6.54 -7.08 -49.89
N LEU A 15 -6.94 -7.53 -48.70
CA LEU A 15 -6.84 -8.93 -48.29
C LEU A 15 -7.79 -9.76 -49.14
N THR A 16 -7.25 -10.48 -50.12
CA THR A 16 -7.99 -11.44 -50.96
C THR A 16 -8.54 -12.58 -50.10
N GLN A 17 -9.88 -12.72 -50.10
CA GLN A 17 -10.57 -13.88 -49.52
C GLN A 17 -10.22 -15.16 -50.28
N ASN A 18 -9.86 -16.20 -49.53
CA ASN A 18 -9.48 -17.51 -50.05
C ASN A 18 -10.74 -18.30 -50.51
N PRO A 19 -10.86 -18.72 -51.79
CA PRO A 19 -12.12 -19.22 -52.36
C PRO A 19 -12.33 -20.75 -52.25
N HIS A 20 -11.91 -21.36 -51.14
CA HIS A 20 -12.13 -22.79 -50.91
C HIS A 20 -12.52 -23.10 -49.45
N HIS A 21 -13.78 -22.82 -49.10
CA HIS A 21 -14.46 -23.61 -48.08
C HIS A 21 -15.92 -23.85 -48.51
N ARG A 22 -16.20 -25.11 -48.86
CA ARG A 22 -17.53 -25.62 -49.17
C ARG A 22 -18.39 -25.62 -47.91
N THR A 23 -19.60 -25.11 -48.04
CA THR A 23 -20.74 -25.32 -47.15
C THR A 23 -21.26 -26.76 -47.25
N ALA A 24 -21.47 -27.42 -46.12
CA ALA A 24 -22.28 -28.65 -45.97
C ALA A 24 -23.00 -28.54 -44.61
N SER A 25 -24.28 -28.16 -44.63
CA SER A 25 -25.48 -29.03 -44.55
C SER A 25 -25.74 -29.60 -43.14
N SER A 26 -26.80 -29.06 -42.54
CA SER A 26 -27.58 -29.57 -41.42
C SER A 26 -28.06 -31.01 -41.62
N GLU A 27 -28.03 -31.83 -40.56
CA GLU A 27 -29.17 -32.65 -40.11
C GLU A 27 -28.97 -33.15 -38.65
N PRO A 28 -30.06 -33.50 -37.93
CA PRO A 28 -30.17 -33.55 -36.46
C PRO A 28 -30.00 -34.99 -35.89
N TYR A 29 -30.53 -35.28 -34.69
CA TYR A 29 -30.64 -36.57 -33.95
C TYR A 29 -29.72 -36.66 -32.70
N GLN A 30 -30.10 -37.13 -31.51
CA GLN A 30 -31.39 -37.60 -30.94
C GLN A 30 -31.23 -37.73 -29.40
N HIS A 31 -32.33 -37.54 -28.68
CA HIS A 31 -32.50 -37.79 -27.25
C HIS A 31 -32.61 -39.30 -26.96
N VAL A 32 -31.96 -39.82 -25.90
CA VAL A 32 -32.21 -41.17 -25.34
C VAL A 32 -32.21 -41.09 -23.80
N PRO A 33 -33.09 -41.83 -23.08
CA PRO A 33 -33.55 -41.47 -21.74
C PRO A 33 -32.82 -42.20 -20.59
N ASN A 34 -32.96 -41.63 -19.40
CA ASN A 34 -32.42 -42.10 -18.13
C ASN A 34 -33.45 -43.00 -17.41
N PRO A 35 -33.10 -44.20 -16.89
CA PRO A 35 -34.01 -44.99 -16.08
C PRO A 35 -33.89 -44.67 -14.58
N ASN A 36 -35.06 -44.61 -13.94
CA ASN A 36 -35.31 -44.48 -12.51
C ASN A 36 -34.58 -45.50 -11.64
N LEU A 37 -34.21 -45.10 -10.41
CA LEU A 37 -34.35 -45.86 -9.14
C LEU A 37 -34.06 -44.87 -7.98
N LEU A 38 -35.06 -44.30 -7.32
CA LEU A 38 -35.79 -44.77 -6.13
C LEU A 38 -34.95 -44.90 -4.84
N HIS A 39 -35.31 -44.01 -3.89
CA HIS A 39 -35.45 -44.19 -2.43
C HIS A 39 -34.24 -44.50 -1.55
N GLY A 40 -34.15 -43.74 -0.46
CA GLY A 40 -33.34 -44.06 0.71
C GLY A 40 -33.27 -42.89 1.68
N GLU A 41 -34.28 -42.79 2.54
CA GLU A 41 -34.42 -41.81 3.63
C GLU A 41 -33.26 -41.81 4.65
N ALA A 42 -33.22 -40.71 5.39
CA ALA A 42 -32.36 -40.36 6.50
C ALA A 42 -32.09 -41.46 7.53
N MET A 43 -30.88 -41.42 8.12
CA MET A 43 -30.73 -41.60 9.56
C MET A 43 -29.65 -40.68 10.13
N THR A 44 -30.11 -39.87 11.08
CA THR A 44 -29.36 -39.16 12.10
C THR A 44 -28.92 -40.15 13.20
N SER A 45 -27.69 -40.05 13.66
CA SER A 45 -27.23 -40.62 14.93
C SER A 45 -26.27 -39.62 15.56
N ALA A 46 -26.77 -38.79 16.46
CA ALA A 46 -26.81 -39.02 17.90
C ALA A 46 -25.42 -38.90 18.55
N VAL A 47 -25.19 -37.70 19.10
CA VAL A 47 -24.15 -37.36 20.06
C VAL A 47 -24.33 -38.22 21.32
N HIS A 48 -23.31 -39.00 21.66
CA HIS A 48 -23.14 -39.54 23.00
C HIS A 48 -21.76 -39.14 23.51
N GLY A 49 -21.76 -38.38 24.62
CA GLY A 49 -20.55 -38.09 25.38
C GLY A 49 -20.26 -39.22 26.35
N GLU A 50 -18.98 -39.54 26.50
CA GLU A 50 -18.40 -40.06 27.75
C GLU A 50 -16.96 -39.52 27.87
N ASP A 51 -16.71 -38.83 28.98
CA ASP A 51 -15.38 -38.51 29.48
C ASP A 51 -14.65 -39.79 29.88
N ALA A 52 -13.49 -40.03 29.30
CA ALA A 52 -12.52 -40.99 29.84
C ALA A 52 -11.10 -40.42 29.73
N LEU A 53 -10.59 -40.00 30.89
CA LEU A 53 -9.22 -39.53 31.08
C LEU A 53 -8.19 -40.68 31.02
N SER A 54 -7.05 -40.33 30.42
CA SER A 54 -5.68 -40.83 30.64
C SER A 54 -5.18 -42.05 29.84
N ARG A 55 -4.17 -41.81 29.00
CA ARG A 55 -2.77 -42.20 29.28
C ARG A 55 -1.80 -41.63 28.23
N HIS A 56 -0.69 -41.11 28.73
CA HIS A 56 0.49 -40.75 27.96
C HIS A 56 0.99 -41.93 27.10
N ARG A 57 1.25 -41.68 25.81
CA ARG A 57 2.20 -42.47 25.03
C ARG A 57 3.08 -41.52 24.21
N THR A 58 4.35 -41.49 24.56
CA THR A 58 5.43 -40.86 23.80
C THR A 58 6.01 -41.89 22.83
N GLY A 59 6.31 -41.48 21.59
CA GLY A 59 7.24 -42.19 20.72
C GLY A 59 6.74 -42.43 19.30
N SER A 60 7.11 -41.52 18.40
CA SER A 60 7.62 -41.81 17.04
C SER A 60 7.01 -43.00 16.29
N THR A 61 5.97 -42.76 15.51
CA THR A 61 5.79 -43.37 14.18
C THR A 61 5.17 -42.32 13.24
N PHE A 62 5.82 -42.13 12.11
CA PHE A 62 5.33 -41.36 10.99
C PHE A 62 4.24 -42.22 10.34
N ASP A 63 2.96 -42.03 10.72
CA ASP A 63 1.84 -42.73 10.09
C ASP A 63 1.59 -42.13 8.70
N THR A 64 2.24 -42.68 7.69
CA THR A 64 2.03 -42.37 6.26
C THR A 64 0.71 -42.90 5.70
N GLU A 65 -0.13 -43.55 6.50
CA GLU A 65 -1.29 -44.32 6.03
C GLU A 65 -2.65 -43.61 6.20
N SER A 66 -2.65 -42.35 6.69
CA SER A 66 -3.87 -41.56 6.91
C SER A 66 -4.04 -40.37 5.95
N GLN A 67 -3.25 -40.28 4.88
CA GLN A 67 -3.51 -39.30 3.82
C GLN A 67 -4.71 -39.76 2.98
N ALA A 68 -5.88 -39.20 3.29
CA ALA A 68 -7.01 -39.17 2.38
C ALA A 68 -6.54 -38.68 0.99
N PRO A 69 -7.10 -39.19 -0.12
CA PRO A 69 -6.65 -38.84 -1.46
C PRO A 69 -6.66 -37.32 -1.65
N LEU A 70 -5.60 -36.79 -2.27
CA LEU A 70 -5.42 -35.38 -2.63
C LEU A 70 -6.64 -34.87 -3.40
N ARG A 71 -7.59 -34.25 -2.70
CA ARG A 71 -8.58 -33.42 -3.35
C ARG A 71 -7.95 -32.06 -3.54
N TYR A 72 -7.32 -31.84 -4.69
CA TYR A 72 -7.01 -30.50 -5.17
C TYR A 72 -8.33 -29.74 -5.23
N SER A 73 -8.58 -28.89 -4.23
CA SER A 73 -9.62 -27.89 -4.35
C SER A 73 -9.14 -26.89 -5.40
N SER A 74 -9.98 -26.52 -6.37
CA SER A 74 -9.63 -25.46 -7.34
C SER A 74 -9.22 -24.15 -6.67
N ALA A 75 -9.58 -23.96 -5.41
CA ALA A 75 -9.22 -22.81 -4.59
C ALA A 75 -7.88 -22.95 -3.84
N ASP A 76 -7.28 -24.15 -3.74
CA ASP A 76 -6.00 -24.38 -3.06
C ASP A 76 -5.16 -25.46 -3.76
N PRO A 77 -4.60 -25.16 -4.94
CA PRO A 77 -3.82 -26.12 -5.71
C PRO A 77 -2.48 -26.52 -5.04
N LEU A 78 -2.03 -25.80 -4.02
CA LEU A 78 -0.78 -26.09 -3.30
C LEU A 78 -0.98 -26.67 -1.89
N ASP A 79 -2.23 -26.96 -1.50
CA ASP A 79 -2.60 -27.44 -0.16
C ASP A 79 -2.01 -26.57 0.97
N LEU A 80 -2.01 -25.24 0.77
CA LEU A 80 -1.50 -24.29 1.76
C LEU A 80 -2.35 -24.28 3.04
N THR A 81 -3.65 -24.59 2.91
CA THR A 81 -4.60 -24.65 4.02
C THR A 81 -4.13 -25.61 5.11
N ARG A 82 -3.51 -26.74 4.73
CA ARG A 82 -2.96 -27.72 5.68
C ARG A 82 -1.80 -27.17 6.50
N ARG A 83 -1.10 -26.15 6.00
CA ARG A 83 0.04 -25.53 6.69
C ARG A 83 -0.37 -24.44 7.68
N LEU A 84 -1.63 -24.02 7.68
CA LEU A 84 -2.16 -23.07 8.65
C LEU A 84 -2.02 -23.60 10.08
N LYS A 85 -1.51 -22.77 10.97
CA LYS A 85 -1.43 -23.06 12.40
C LYS A 85 -2.64 -22.50 13.12
N SER A 86 -3.38 -23.35 13.80
CA SER A 86 -4.50 -22.93 14.64
C SER A 86 -4.00 -22.13 15.85
N ARG A 87 -4.87 -21.28 16.40
CA ARG A 87 -4.54 -20.46 17.58
C ARG A 87 -4.10 -21.31 18.78
N THR A 88 -4.72 -22.47 18.96
CA THR A 88 -4.37 -23.42 20.03
C THR A 88 -3.00 -24.08 19.81
N GLU A 89 -2.60 -24.31 18.56
CA GLU A 89 -1.24 -24.78 18.24
C GLU A 89 -0.19 -23.69 18.45
N LEU A 90 -0.49 -22.44 18.09
CA LEU A 90 0.38 -21.29 18.39
C LEU A 90 0.61 -21.14 19.88
N ASP A 91 -0.46 -21.24 20.69
CA ASP A 91 -0.35 -21.20 22.15
C ASP A 91 0.51 -22.35 22.70
N ARG A 92 0.40 -23.55 22.12
CA ARG A 92 1.25 -24.70 22.47
C ARG A 92 2.70 -24.50 22.06
N ILE A 93 2.98 -23.93 20.88
CA ILE A 93 4.34 -23.59 20.42
C ILE A 93 4.96 -22.56 21.36
N THR A 94 4.20 -21.52 21.73
CA THR A 94 4.61 -20.52 22.72
C THR A 94 4.95 -21.17 24.06
N ALA A 95 4.06 -22.03 24.58
CA ALA A 95 4.24 -22.72 25.84
C ALA A 95 5.45 -23.68 25.84
N ASN A 96 5.68 -24.42 24.75
CA ASN A 96 6.81 -25.34 24.61
C ASN A 96 8.15 -24.61 24.50
N THR A 97 8.17 -23.49 23.76
CA THR A 97 9.35 -22.63 23.64
C THR A 97 9.70 -21.98 24.99
N ALA A 98 8.68 -21.61 25.77
CA ALA A 98 8.86 -21.13 27.14
C ALA A 98 9.45 -22.19 28.08
N ARG A 99 8.93 -23.43 28.03
CA ARG A 99 9.42 -24.54 28.85
C ARG A 99 10.86 -24.93 28.54
N LYS A 100 11.24 -25.00 27.26
CA LYS A 100 12.61 -25.38 26.84
C LYS A 100 13.68 -24.39 27.31
N ARG A 101 13.34 -23.10 27.42
CA ARG A 101 14.26 -22.07 27.95
C ARG A 101 14.42 -22.14 29.47
N ASN A 102 13.31 -22.34 30.20
CA ASN A 102 13.34 -22.45 31.66
C ASN A 102 14.12 -23.69 32.14
N ALA A 103 14.27 -24.71 31.29
CA ALA A 103 15.10 -25.88 31.57
C ALA A 103 16.62 -25.64 31.36
N ILE A 104 17.01 -24.57 30.65
CA ILE A 104 18.41 -24.30 30.24
C ILE A 104 19.03 -23.12 31.02
N CYS A 105 18.25 -22.25 31.68
CA CYS A 105 18.77 -21.09 32.41
C CYS A 105 18.23 -20.98 33.84
N ASN A 106 19.12 -20.70 34.79
CA ASN A 106 18.81 -20.34 36.18
C ASN A 106 17.86 -19.12 36.27
N PRO A 107 17.08 -18.97 37.35
CA PRO A 107 15.88 -18.13 37.41
C PRO A 107 16.17 -16.63 37.61
N MET A 108 17.20 -16.09 36.97
CA MET A 108 17.54 -14.67 37.06
C MET A 108 17.82 -14.09 35.68
N VAL A 109 16.79 -14.05 34.83
CA VAL A 109 16.73 -13.11 33.71
C VAL A 109 15.37 -12.43 33.74
N ILE A 110 15.42 -11.17 34.17
CA ILE A 110 14.33 -10.21 34.24
C ILE A 110 13.71 -10.00 32.84
N ALA A 111 12.40 -9.78 32.85
CA ALA A 111 11.49 -9.50 31.76
C ALA A 111 12.13 -8.77 30.55
N GLY A 112 12.25 -9.49 29.45
CA GLY A 112 12.42 -8.94 28.11
C GLY A 112 11.60 -9.75 27.12
N GLN A 113 10.61 -9.12 26.48
CA GLN A 113 9.65 -9.67 25.51
C GLN A 113 10.28 -10.23 24.20
N ALA A 114 11.55 -10.62 24.17
CA ALA A 114 12.33 -10.52 22.94
C ALA A 114 12.45 -11.79 22.06
N SER A 115 11.98 -12.97 22.48
CA SER A 115 12.18 -14.21 21.70
C SER A 115 10.95 -15.13 21.56
N GLN A 116 10.13 -15.27 22.62
CA GLN A 116 8.87 -16.05 22.53
C GLN A 116 7.88 -15.43 21.53
N SER A 117 7.80 -14.10 21.48
CA SER A 117 6.98 -13.39 20.50
C SER A 117 7.49 -13.58 19.07
N LYS A 118 8.79 -13.83 18.83
CA LYS A 118 9.32 -13.90 17.45
C LYS A 118 8.84 -15.13 16.68
N VAL A 119 8.83 -16.30 17.32
CA VAL A 119 8.37 -17.54 16.66
C VAL A 119 6.86 -17.50 16.45
N THR A 120 6.11 -17.03 17.45
CA THR A 120 4.65 -16.89 17.34
C THR A 120 4.29 -15.88 16.27
N ASN A 121 4.89 -14.68 16.29
CA ASN A 121 4.71 -13.67 15.25
C ASN A 121 5.07 -14.22 13.87
N PHE A 122 6.14 -15.01 13.74
CA PHE A 122 6.52 -15.62 12.46
C PHE A 122 5.43 -16.55 11.89
N TYR A 123 4.81 -17.40 12.73
CA TYR A 123 3.70 -18.24 12.29
C TYR A 123 2.40 -17.46 12.08
N GLU A 124 2.17 -16.38 12.84
CA GLU A 124 1.06 -15.47 12.59
C GLU A 124 1.21 -14.78 11.23
N THR A 125 2.37 -14.19 10.94
CA THR A 125 2.68 -13.60 9.62
C THR A 125 2.55 -14.63 8.50
N GLN A 126 3.03 -15.87 8.69
CA GLN A 126 2.84 -16.93 7.70
C GLN A 126 1.38 -17.32 7.51
N ASN A 127 0.60 -17.41 8.59
CA ASN A 127 -0.82 -17.69 8.49
C ASN A 127 -1.55 -16.59 7.73
N ASP A 128 -1.21 -15.33 7.98
CA ASP A 128 -1.77 -14.18 7.28
C ASP A 128 -1.40 -14.21 5.78
N GLN A 129 -0.16 -14.55 5.45
CA GLN A 129 0.29 -14.73 4.06
C GLN A 129 -0.46 -15.87 3.35
N ILE A 130 -0.59 -17.04 3.99
CA ILE A 130 -1.33 -18.17 3.43
C ILE A 130 -2.79 -17.78 3.19
N GLN A 131 -3.43 -17.13 4.16
CA GLN A 131 -4.79 -16.63 3.99
C GLN A 131 -4.89 -15.63 2.84
N ARG A 132 -3.89 -14.74 2.68
CA ARG A 132 -3.82 -13.79 1.56
C ARG A 132 -3.71 -14.49 0.21
N PHE A 133 -2.93 -15.56 0.10
CA PHE A 133 -2.81 -16.33 -1.14
C PHE A 133 -4.10 -17.09 -1.48
N LEU A 134 -4.73 -17.71 -0.47
CA LEU A 134 -5.96 -18.48 -0.65
C LEU A 134 -7.20 -17.62 -0.90
N LYS A 135 -7.14 -16.33 -0.56
CA LYS A 135 -8.20 -15.38 -0.89
C LYS A 135 -8.34 -15.26 -2.41
N PRO A 136 -9.52 -15.49 -2.99
CA PRO A 136 -9.74 -15.34 -4.41
C PRO A 136 -9.51 -13.88 -4.83
N VAL A 137 -9.02 -13.68 -6.05
CA VAL A 137 -8.71 -12.34 -6.60
C VAL A 137 -9.93 -11.42 -6.54
N ASP A 138 -11.12 -11.93 -6.83
CA ASP A 138 -12.37 -11.17 -6.72
C ASP A 138 -12.66 -10.65 -5.30
N GLU A 139 -12.25 -11.40 -4.27
CA GLU A 139 -12.40 -10.99 -2.88
C GLU A 139 -11.36 -9.94 -2.50
N HIS A 140 -10.13 -10.00 -3.03
CA HIS A 140 -9.17 -8.89 -2.89
C HIS A 140 -9.71 -7.60 -3.52
N VAL A 141 -10.35 -7.69 -4.69
CA VAL A 141 -11.00 -6.54 -5.35
C VAL A 141 -12.18 -6.03 -4.55
N ARG A 142 -13.05 -6.93 -4.06
CA ARG A 142 -14.20 -6.57 -3.23
C ARG A 142 -13.78 -5.97 -1.91
N GLU A 143 -12.79 -6.52 -1.22
CA GLU A 143 -12.28 -5.98 0.05
C GLU A 143 -11.66 -4.61 -0.15
N ALA A 144 -10.89 -4.39 -1.23
CA ALA A 144 -10.38 -3.07 -1.61
C ALA A 144 -11.51 -2.08 -1.94
N ARG A 145 -12.57 -2.53 -2.63
CA ARG A 145 -13.74 -1.72 -2.94
C ARG A 145 -14.62 -1.45 -1.71
N ASP A 146 -14.78 -2.41 -0.82
CA ASP A 146 -15.62 -2.34 0.37
C ASP A 146 -14.94 -1.54 1.48
N THR A 147 -13.61 -1.61 1.62
CA THR A 147 -12.86 -0.64 2.44
C THR A 147 -13.06 0.79 1.94
N GLN A 148 -13.19 0.99 0.62
CA GLN A 148 -13.55 2.29 0.04
C GLN A 148 -15.05 2.65 0.20
N SER A 149 -15.96 1.66 0.18
CA SER A 149 -17.42 1.88 0.08
C SER A 149 -18.17 1.81 1.41
N ALA A 150 -17.88 0.84 2.28
CA ALA A 150 -18.60 0.54 3.51
C ALA A 150 -18.42 1.60 4.61
N THR A 151 -17.54 2.58 4.39
CA THR A 151 -17.15 3.57 5.39
C THR A 151 -17.85 4.94 5.20
N GLN A 152 -18.71 5.14 4.19
CA GLN A 152 -19.07 6.48 3.71
C GLN A 152 -19.42 7.55 4.76
N LEU A 153 -20.34 7.35 5.70
CA LEU A 153 -20.81 8.49 6.51
C LEU A 153 -19.87 8.90 7.66
N ARG A 154 -19.45 7.97 8.52
CA ARG A 154 -18.54 8.31 9.64
C ARG A 154 -17.14 8.66 9.14
N TYR A 155 -16.66 8.02 8.07
CA TYR A 155 -15.38 8.37 7.47
C TYR A 155 -15.45 9.66 6.65
N GLN A 156 -16.52 9.95 5.89
CA GLN A 156 -16.63 11.26 5.25
C GLN A 156 -16.72 12.36 6.30
N ILE A 157 -17.47 12.17 7.39
CA ILE A 157 -17.52 13.16 8.47
C ILE A 157 -16.14 13.32 9.13
N ALA A 158 -15.38 12.24 9.34
CA ALA A 158 -14.04 12.33 9.93
C ALA A 158 -13.04 13.00 8.97
N VAL A 159 -13.03 12.64 7.69
CA VAL A 159 -12.10 13.18 6.69
C VAL A 159 -12.46 14.63 6.32
N TYR A 160 -13.72 14.90 5.96
CA TYR A 160 -14.16 16.28 5.68
C TYR A 160 -14.16 17.13 6.95
N GLY A 161 -14.53 16.59 8.10
CA GLY A 161 -14.48 17.29 9.38
C GLY A 161 -13.05 17.65 9.78
N SER A 162 -12.10 16.73 9.62
CA SER A 162 -10.68 16.99 9.87
C SER A 162 -10.11 17.99 8.85
N PHE A 163 -10.49 17.88 7.57
CA PHE A 163 -10.09 18.86 6.56
C PHE A 163 -10.58 20.28 6.86
N VAL A 164 -11.87 20.43 7.21
CA VAL A 164 -12.44 21.71 7.60
C VAL A 164 -11.78 22.23 8.89
N ALA A 165 -11.54 21.36 9.86
CA ALA A 165 -10.84 21.72 11.09
C ALA A 165 -9.41 22.19 10.80
N ASN A 166 -8.67 21.52 9.91
CA ASN A 166 -7.33 21.93 9.50
C ASN A 166 -7.34 23.31 8.81
N ILE A 167 -8.33 23.61 7.98
CA ILE A 167 -8.50 24.96 7.40
C ILE A 167 -8.75 26.01 8.49
N VAL A 168 -9.65 25.73 9.43
CA VAL A 168 -9.95 26.66 10.54
C VAL A 168 -8.72 26.87 11.43
N LEU A 169 -7.98 25.79 11.72
CA LEU A 169 -6.74 25.84 12.48
C LEU A 169 -5.66 26.64 11.74
N ALA A 170 -5.52 26.46 10.43
CA ALA A 170 -4.60 27.26 9.61
C ALA A 170 -4.94 28.76 9.72
N ALA A 171 -6.21 29.14 9.61
CA ALA A 171 -6.64 30.53 9.76
C ALA A 171 -6.33 31.10 11.15
N LEU A 172 -6.55 30.31 12.22
CA LEU A 172 -6.21 30.70 13.59
C LEU A 172 -4.69 30.87 13.79
N GLN A 173 -3.89 30.00 13.18
CA GLN A 173 -2.43 30.09 13.25
C GLN A 173 -1.87 31.24 12.44
N VAL A 174 -2.47 31.58 11.30
CA VAL A 174 -2.14 32.80 10.55
C VAL A 174 -2.38 34.03 11.40
N TYR A 175 -3.56 34.12 12.01
CA TYR A 175 -3.88 35.21 12.94
C TYR A 175 -2.87 35.25 14.10
N GLY A 176 -2.58 34.11 14.73
CA GLY A 176 -1.64 33.98 15.83
C GLY A 176 -0.21 34.44 15.46
N ALA A 177 0.30 34.00 14.31
CA ALA A 177 1.65 34.35 13.85
C ALA A 177 1.77 35.84 13.51
N VAL A 178 0.81 36.39 12.73
CA VAL A 178 0.81 37.80 12.34
C VAL A 178 0.65 38.71 13.56
N ALA A 179 -0.25 38.37 14.48
CA ALA A 179 -0.47 39.17 15.69
C ALA A 179 0.69 39.05 16.70
N SER A 180 1.41 37.93 16.73
CA SER A 180 2.50 37.73 17.67
C SER A 180 3.84 38.29 17.20
N GLY A 181 4.08 38.33 15.88
CA GLY A 181 5.41 38.64 15.33
C GLY A 181 6.50 37.59 15.66
N SER A 182 6.13 36.41 16.16
CA SER A 182 7.08 35.37 16.60
C SER A 182 7.47 34.46 15.44
N LEU A 183 8.78 34.26 15.25
CA LEU A 183 9.30 33.43 14.16
C LEU A 183 8.98 31.95 14.35
N SER A 184 8.92 31.45 15.59
CA SER A 184 8.48 30.07 15.85
C SER A 184 7.03 29.87 15.40
N LEU A 185 6.16 30.86 15.68
CA LEU A 185 4.76 30.79 15.28
C LEU A 185 4.56 30.95 13.77
N PHE A 186 5.38 31.77 13.11
CA PHE A 186 5.41 31.82 11.64
C PHE A 186 5.80 30.47 11.03
N THR A 187 6.71 29.74 11.67
CA THR A 187 7.14 28.41 11.21
C THR A 187 5.99 27.40 11.31
N THR A 188 5.30 27.34 12.44
CA THR A 188 4.14 26.46 12.62
C THR A 188 2.96 26.86 11.72
N MET A 189 2.78 28.16 11.49
CA MET A 189 1.75 28.68 10.58
C MET A 189 2.01 28.24 9.13
N ALA A 190 3.26 28.32 8.67
CA ALA A 190 3.60 27.88 7.33
C ALA A 190 3.21 26.41 7.13
N ASP A 191 3.63 25.54 8.05
CA ASP A 191 3.28 24.12 8.06
C ASP A 191 1.76 23.90 7.90
N ALA A 192 0.96 24.51 8.78
CA ALA A 192 -0.49 24.34 8.76
C ALA A 192 -1.23 24.98 7.56
N ILE A 193 -0.66 25.98 6.87
CA ILE A 193 -1.23 26.47 5.60
C ILE A 193 -0.98 25.47 4.49
N PHE A 194 0.21 24.88 4.49
CA PHE A 194 0.64 24.02 3.40
C PHE A 194 0.03 22.62 3.50
N ASP A 195 -0.37 22.15 4.68
CA ASP A 195 -1.12 20.89 4.86
C ASP A 195 -2.45 20.80 4.07
N PRO A 196 -3.37 21.78 4.14
CA PRO A 196 -4.55 21.77 3.28
C PRO A 196 -4.20 22.05 1.80
N LEU A 197 -3.13 22.80 1.52
CA LEU A 197 -2.70 23.07 0.15
C LEU A 197 -2.17 21.82 -0.56
N SER A 198 -1.49 20.93 0.17
CA SER A 198 -1.02 19.64 -0.36
C SER A 198 -2.21 18.77 -0.76
N ASN A 199 -3.26 18.72 0.06
CA ASN A 199 -4.52 18.02 -0.25
C ASN A 199 -5.22 18.59 -1.48
N VAL A 200 -5.27 19.92 -1.62
CA VAL A 200 -5.82 20.57 -2.82
C VAL A 200 -4.98 20.22 -4.05
N THR A 201 -3.65 20.22 -3.93
CA THR A 201 -2.73 19.86 -5.01
C THR A 201 -2.91 18.40 -5.43
N LEU A 202 -3.10 17.48 -4.47
CA LEU A 202 -3.41 16.08 -4.71
C LEU A 202 -4.71 15.92 -5.50
N ILE A 203 -5.78 16.60 -5.07
CA ILE A 203 -7.09 16.57 -5.77
C ILE A 203 -6.95 17.13 -7.19
N ALA A 204 -6.21 18.22 -7.35
CA ALA A 204 -5.97 18.83 -8.65
C ALA A 204 -5.16 17.89 -9.57
N SER A 205 -4.11 17.25 -9.05
CA SER A 205 -3.30 16.26 -9.75
C SER A 205 -4.12 15.06 -10.18
N ASN A 206 -4.92 14.48 -9.29
CA ASN A 206 -5.79 13.35 -9.60
C ASN A 206 -6.82 13.71 -10.68
N LYS A 207 -7.46 14.87 -10.56
CA LYS A 207 -8.39 15.37 -11.59
C LYS A 207 -7.68 15.63 -12.93
N ALA A 208 -6.44 16.07 -12.90
CA ALA A 208 -5.61 16.26 -14.09
C ALA A 208 -5.23 14.92 -14.74
N VAL A 209 -5.02 13.85 -13.96
CA VAL A 209 -4.78 12.48 -14.44
C VAL A 209 -6.03 11.89 -15.10
N GLN A 210 -7.21 12.11 -14.52
CA GLN A 210 -8.47 11.55 -15.04
C GLN A 210 -8.92 12.17 -16.38
N ARG A 211 -8.44 13.36 -16.75
CA ARG A 211 -8.87 14.10 -17.95
C ARG A 211 -7.94 13.94 -19.16
N VAL A 212 -7.09 12.92 -19.17
CA VAL A 212 -6.00 12.81 -20.15
C VAL A 212 -6.40 12.00 -21.37
N ASP A 213 -6.02 12.51 -22.55
CA ASP A 213 -6.09 11.78 -23.81
C ASP A 213 -5.01 10.67 -23.87
N ALA A 214 -5.46 9.42 -23.91
CA ALA A 214 -4.62 8.22 -23.97
C ALA A 214 -3.65 8.23 -25.15
N ARG A 215 -3.94 8.96 -26.23
CA ARG A 215 -3.09 9.04 -27.43
C ARG A 215 -1.76 9.75 -27.19
N LYS A 216 -1.72 10.71 -26.26
CA LYS A 216 -0.51 11.49 -25.96
C LYS A 216 0.35 10.85 -24.87
N PHE A 217 -0.28 10.09 -23.97
CA PHE A 217 0.37 9.42 -22.84
C PHE A 217 -0.09 7.96 -22.76
N PRO A 218 0.49 7.06 -23.58
CA PRO A 218 0.04 5.67 -23.66
C PRO A 218 0.30 4.86 -22.39
N ALA A 219 1.33 5.23 -21.61
CA ALA A 219 1.65 4.63 -20.32
C ALA A 219 0.89 5.29 -19.13
N GLY A 220 -0.13 6.10 -19.41
CA GLY A 220 -0.86 6.86 -18.40
C GLY A 220 -0.10 8.08 -17.88
N ARG A 221 -0.72 8.79 -16.93
CA ARG A 221 -0.17 9.98 -16.26
C ARG A 221 -0.11 9.85 -14.74
N ALA A 222 -0.22 8.64 -14.19
CA ALA A 222 -0.16 8.39 -12.75
C ALA A 222 1.07 9.04 -12.07
N ARG A 223 2.21 9.10 -12.78
CA ARG A 223 3.45 9.75 -12.34
C ARG A 223 3.36 11.27 -12.12
N ILE A 224 2.36 11.95 -12.69
CA ILE A 224 2.16 13.40 -12.47
C ILE A 224 1.82 13.68 -11.01
N GLU A 225 1.09 12.77 -10.35
CA GLU A 225 0.77 12.89 -8.94
C GLU A 225 2.05 12.92 -8.10
N THR A 226 2.91 11.90 -8.26
CA THR A 226 4.24 11.82 -7.64
C THR A 226 5.12 13.03 -7.98
N ALA A 227 5.15 13.48 -9.24
CA ALA A 227 5.92 14.66 -9.64
C ALA A 227 5.40 15.94 -8.96
N GLY A 228 4.08 16.09 -8.83
CA GLY A 228 3.45 17.20 -8.11
C GLY A 228 3.84 17.20 -6.63
N ASN A 229 3.81 16.03 -5.99
CA ASN A 229 4.22 15.86 -4.59
C ASN A 229 5.70 16.24 -4.39
N ILE A 230 6.59 15.84 -5.30
CA ILE A 230 8.01 16.20 -5.24
C ILE A 230 8.21 17.71 -5.34
N VAL A 231 7.56 18.38 -6.31
CA VAL A 231 7.63 19.85 -6.46
C VAL A 231 7.13 20.54 -5.19
N PHE A 232 6.05 20.03 -4.61
CA PHE A 232 5.50 20.54 -3.35
C PHE A 232 6.49 20.38 -2.18
N CYS A 233 7.14 19.23 -2.05
CA CYS A 233 8.16 19.02 -1.01
C CYS A 233 9.30 20.03 -1.14
N PHE A 234 9.80 20.28 -2.36
CA PHE A 234 10.85 21.28 -2.58
C PHE A 234 10.40 22.71 -2.28
N LEU A 235 9.15 23.05 -2.61
CA LEU A 235 8.56 24.35 -2.23
C LEU A 235 8.57 24.51 -0.71
N MET A 236 8.17 23.47 0.03
CA MET A 236 8.18 23.48 1.50
C MET A 236 9.57 23.60 2.08
N THR A 237 10.54 22.85 1.56
CA THR A 237 11.94 22.98 1.93
C THR A 237 12.45 24.41 1.70
N ALA A 238 12.08 25.04 0.58
CA ALA A 238 12.47 26.43 0.29
C ALA A 238 11.88 27.42 1.31
N VAL A 239 10.60 27.26 1.68
CA VAL A 239 9.97 28.06 2.74
C VAL A 239 10.69 27.89 4.07
N SER A 240 11.04 26.66 4.44
CA SER A 240 11.84 26.37 5.66
C SER A 240 13.20 27.05 5.63
N PHE A 241 13.91 27.06 4.49
CA PHE A 241 15.19 27.78 4.38
C PHE A 241 15.05 29.30 4.53
N ILE A 242 13.98 29.89 3.99
CA ILE A 242 13.68 31.32 4.16
C ILE A 242 13.45 31.62 5.65
N LEU A 243 12.69 30.78 6.36
CA LEU A 243 12.45 30.94 7.80
C LEU A 243 13.72 30.79 8.64
N ILE A 244 14.61 29.86 8.27
CA ILE A 244 15.95 29.73 8.89
C ILE A 244 16.75 31.02 8.68
N ALA A 245 16.78 31.56 7.46
CA ALA A 245 17.51 32.79 7.16
C ALA A 245 16.99 33.99 7.95
N PHE A 246 15.65 34.15 8.07
CA PHE A 246 15.05 35.19 8.91
C PHE A 246 15.37 35.00 10.39
N SER A 247 15.37 33.76 10.87
CA SER A 247 15.69 33.45 12.27
C SER A 247 17.16 33.72 12.60
N ILE A 248 18.08 33.38 11.70
CA ILE A 248 19.51 33.71 11.83
C ILE A 248 19.70 35.23 11.78
N GLN A 249 19.01 35.94 10.88
CA GLN A 249 19.12 37.38 10.79
C GLN A 249 18.62 38.06 12.07
N GLU A 250 17.52 37.59 12.66
CA GLU A 250 17.01 38.12 13.92
C GLU A 250 18.00 37.87 15.07
N LEU A 251 18.61 36.69 15.11
CA LEU A 251 19.63 36.35 16.09
C LEU A 251 20.90 37.22 15.94
N ALA A 252 21.32 37.51 14.71
CA ALA A 252 22.49 38.32 14.41
C ALA A 252 22.28 39.82 14.66
N LYS A 253 21.06 40.33 14.42
CA LYS A 253 20.69 41.72 14.73
C LYS A 253 20.67 41.99 16.24
N GLY A 254 20.37 40.96 17.04
CA GLY A 254 20.21 41.10 18.49
C GLY A 254 18.92 41.84 18.86
N HIS A 255 18.57 41.81 20.14
CA HIS A 255 17.44 42.56 20.69
C HIS A 255 17.90 43.40 21.88
N GLU A 256 17.50 44.67 21.94
CA GLU A 256 17.87 45.58 23.05
C GLU A 256 17.16 45.23 24.36
N GLY A 257 16.01 44.54 24.29
CA GLY A 257 15.29 44.02 25.46
C GLY A 257 15.64 42.56 25.78
N ASP A 258 15.63 42.21 27.07
CA ASP A 258 15.92 40.83 27.53
C ASP A 258 14.82 39.83 27.11
N THR A 259 13.63 40.33 26.76
CA THR A 259 12.45 39.55 26.32
C THR A 259 11.77 40.20 25.11
N LYS A 260 11.11 39.38 24.27
CA LYS A 260 10.27 39.86 23.15
C LYS A 260 8.92 40.41 23.64
N SER A 261 8.33 41.32 22.88
CA SER A 261 6.99 41.89 23.15
C SER A 261 5.92 40.78 23.23
N PHE A 262 5.25 40.68 24.38
CA PHE A 262 4.28 39.63 24.64
C PHE A 262 2.87 40.07 24.23
N HIS A 263 2.38 39.53 23.12
CA HIS A 263 0.98 39.67 22.73
C HIS A 263 0.15 38.55 23.36
N LEU A 264 -0.43 38.81 24.53
CA LEU A 264 -1.30 37.84 25.22
C LEU A 264 -2.41 37.25 24.32
N PRO A 265 -3.07 38.02 23.42
CA PRO A 265 -4.07 37.47 22.51
C PRO A 265 -3.53 36.44 21.50
N SER A 266 -2.29 36.60 21.01
CA SER A 266 -1.70 35.65 20.05
C SER A 266 -1.34 34.34 20.72
N VAL A 267 -0.80 34.39 21.94
CA VAL A 267 -0.48 33.19 22.73
C VAL A 267 -1.76 32.43 23.10
N ILE A 268 -2.83 33.14 23.46
CA ILE A 268 -4.14 32.51 23.71
C ILE A 268 -4.66 31.86 22.43
N ALA A 269 -4.62 32.55 21.28
CA ALA A 269 -5.10 32.01 20.00
C ALA A 269 -4.35 30.72 19.60
N VAL A 270 -3.02 30.71 19.75
CA VAL A 270 -2.20 29.53 19.44
C VAL A 270 -2.40 28.41 20.45
N THR A 271 -2.60 28.73 21.74
CA THR A 271 -2.92 27.72 22.76
C THR A 271 -4.30 27.10 22.51
N VAL A 272 -5.29 27.90 22.11
CA VAL A 272 -6.60 27.40 21.69
C VAL A 272 -6.47 26.50 20.47
N ALA A 273 -5.69 26.90 19.45
CA ALA A 273 -5.43 26.06 18.28
C ALA A 273 -4.77 24.73 18.66
N PHE A 274 -3.79 24.75 19.57
CA PHE A 274 -3.14 23.55 20.11
C PHE A 274 -4.15 22.66 20.86
N CYS A 275 -4.99 23.23 21.73
CA CYS A 275 -6.02 22.48 22.47
C CYS A 275 -7.07 21.87 21.53
N THR A 276 -7.50 22.59 20.49
CA THR A 276 -8.40 22.07 19.46
C THR A 276 -7.74 20.91 18.73
N LYS A 277 -6.48 21.04 18.32
CA LYS A 277 -5.73 19.96 17.63
C LYS A 277 -5.51 18.73 18.53
N LEU A 278 -5.25 18.95 19.82
CA LEU A 278 -5.19 17.89 20.83
C LEU A 278 -6.55 17.18 20.97
N GLY A 279 -7.66 17.90 20.92
CA GLY A 279 -9.01 17.33 20.90
C GLY A 279 -9.25 16.43 19.69
N LEU A 280 -8.84 16.87 18.49
CA LEU A 280 -8.91 16.04 17.28
C LEU A 280 -8.02 14.80 17.38
N PHE A 281 -6.81 14.94 17.94
CA PHE A 281 -5.90 13.83 18.19
C PHE A 281 -6.52 12.78 19.12
N LEU A 282 -7.13 13.18 20.24
CA LEU A 282 -7.79 12.28 21.17
C LEU A 282 -9.02 11.60 20.55
N TYR A 283 -9.77 12.31 19.71
CA TYR A 283 -10.89 11.75 18.96
C TYR A 283 -10.40 10.67 17.98
N CYS A 284 -9.35 10.96 17.20
CA CYS A 284 -8.77 9.99 16.27
C CYS A 284 -8.11 8.83 17.01
N TRP A 285 -7.51 9.06 18.18
CA TRP A 285 -6.96 8.00 19.03
C TRP A 285 -8.02 6.98 19.41
N ALA A 286 -9.22 7.44 19.84
CA ALA A 286 -10.31 6.56 20.26
C ALA A 286 -10.81 5.66 19.11
N LEU A 287 -10.68 6.12 17.86
CA LEU A 287 -11.16 5.44 16.66
C LEU A 287 -10.05 4.73 15.87
N ARG A 288 -8.77 4.88 16.25
CA ARG A 288 -7.62 4.40 15.47
C ARG A 288 -7.60 2.89 15.24
N ASN A 289 -8.16 2.11 16.18
CA ASN A 289 -8.16 0.65 16.12
C ASN A 289 -9.29 0.09 15.26
N GLN A 290 -10.21 0.94 14.79
CA GLN A 290 -11.35 0.53 13.96
C GLN A 290 -11.11 0.78 12.47
N TYR A 291 -10.29 1.78 12.12
CA TYR A 291 -10.13 2.22 10.74
C TYR A 291 -8.65 2.53 10.42
N SER A 292 -8.08 1.90 9.40
CA SER A 292 -6.67 2.10 8.98
C SER A 292 -6.39 3.54 8.52
N GLN A 293 -7.35 4.18 7.86
CA GLN A 293 -7.27 5.57 7.43
C GLN A 293 -7.28 6.56 8.62
N VAL A 294 -8.04 6.24 9.68
CA VAL A 294 -8.03 7.04 10.92
C VAL A 294 -6.71 6.89 11.66
N ARG A 295 -6.02 5.74 11.54
CA ARG A 295 -4.65 5.57 12.05
C ARG A 295 -3.67 6.52 11.35
N ILE A 296 -3.74 6.64 10.02
CA ILE A 296 -2.90 7.59 9.26
C ILE A 296 -3.20 9.02 9.70
N LEU A 297 -4.47 9.39 9.78
CA LEU A 297 -4.88 10.73 10.24
C LEU A 297 -4.45 11.02 11.69
N TRP A 298 -4.45 10.00 12.53
CA TRP A 298 -3.95 10.10 13.90
C TRP A 298 -2.44 10.32 13.94
N GLU A 299 -1.67 9.63 13.10
CA GLU A 299 -0.21 9.82 12.96
C GLU A 299 0.12 11.23 12.50
N ASP A 300 -0.66 11.77 11.55
CA ASP A 300 -0.59 13.14 11.05
C ASP A 300 -0.84 14.15 12.19
N HIS A 301 -1.99 14.08 12.84
CA HIS A 301 -2.31 14.94 13.99
C HIS A 301 -1.32 14.84 15.14
N ARG A 302 -0.68 13.67 15.33
CA ARG A 302 0.36 13.49 16.34
C ARG A 302 1.61 14.30 15.99
N ASN A 303 2.08 14.18 14.75
CA ASN A 303 3.26 14.90 14.27
C ASN A 303 3.04 16.41 14.39
N ASP A 304 1.89 16.87 13.94
CA ASP A 304 1.52 18.27 14.01
C ASP A 304 1.43 18.79 15.44
N LEU A 305 0.92 17.98 16.38
CA LEU A 305 0.85 18.37 17.78
C LEU A 305 2.25 18.59 18.36
N PHE A 306 3.24 17.78 17.97
CA PHE A 306 4.62 17.97 18.39
C PHE A 306 5.22 19.26 17.81
N ILE A 307 5.07 19.49 16.50
CA ILE A 307 5.59 20.69 15.81
C ILE A 307 4.94 21.96 16.37
N ASN A 308 3.61 21.97 16.45
CA ASN A 308 2.85 23.10 16.98
C ASN A 308 3.13 23.35 18.46
N GLY A 309 3.15 22.29 19.28
CA GLY A 309 3.45 22.38 20.71
C GLY A 309 4.85 22.93 20.98
N PHE A 310 5.84 22.48 20.23
CA PHE A 310 7.19 23.01 20.32
C PHE A 310 7.25 24.48 19.90
N GLY A 311 6.55 24.88 18.84
CA GLY A 311 6.46 26.29 18.42
C GLY A 311 5.81 27.21 19.46
N VAL A 312 4.75 26.75 20.15
CA VAL A 312 4.17 27.51 21.29
C VAL A 312 5.19 27.64 22.41
N LEU A 313 5.86 26.54 22.77
CA LEU A 313 6.82 26.50 23.86
C LEU A 313 7.98 27.48 23.62
N THR A 314 8.56 27.48 22.43
CA THR A 314 9.68 28.37 22.09
C THR A 314 9.24 29.81 21.93
N SER A 315 8.04 30.07 21.42
CA SER A 315 7.45 31.41 21.36
C SER A 315 7.23 32.01 22.76
N VAL A 316 6.58 31.24 23.66
CA VAL A 316 6.36 31.67 25.06
C VAL A 316 7.68 31.81 25.79
N GLY A 317 8.62 30.88 25.60
CA GLY A 317 9.98 30.96 26.15
C GLY A 317 10.73 32.22 25.69
N GLY A 318 10.58 32.61 24.42
CA GLY A 318 11.10 33.85 23.84
C GLY A 318 10.60 35.12 24.55
N SER A 319 9.35 35.10 24.98
CA SER A 319 8.69 36.23 25.64
C SER A 319 8.87 36.28 27.16
N LYS A 320 9.11 35.14 27.83
CA LYS A 320 9.16 35.05 29.30
C LYS A 320 10.53 34.78 29.88
N LEU A 321 11.40 34.07 29.15
CA LEU A 321 12.73 33.70 29.62
C LEU A 321 13.82 34.55 28.96
N ARG A 322 13.99 34.42 27.63
CA ARG A 322 15.04 35.09 26.85
C ARG A 322 14.62 35.25 25.41
N TRP A 323 14.85 36.42 24.83
CA TRP A 323 14.45 36.76 23.45
C TRP A 323 14.96 35.78 22.37
N TRP A 324 16.14 35.18 22.54
CA TRP A 324 16.77 34.30 21.55
C TRP A 324 16.13 32.91 21.44
N ILE A 325 15.30 32.51 22.43
CA ILE A 325 14.66 31.19 22.44
C ILE A 325 13.67 31.04 21.28
N ASP A 326 12.98 32.12 20.90
CA ASP A 326 12.05 32.13 19.77
C ASP A 326 12.77 31.92 18.42
N PRO A 327 13.77 32.73 18.01
CA PRO A 327 14.48 32.48 16.76
C PRO A 327 15.27 31.16 16.78
N ALA A 328 15.81 30.71 17.92
CA ALA A 328 16.44 29.40 18.03
C ALA A 328 15.43 28.26 17.83
N GLY A 329 14.25 28.37 18.42
CA GLY A 329 13.15 27.44 18.22
C GLY A 329 12.69 27.35 16.78
N ALA A 330 12.55 28.51 16.12
CA ALA A 330 12.20 28.60 14.70
C ALA A 330 13.24 27.91 13.78
N ILE A 331 14.54 28.04 14.08
CA ILE A 331 15.60 27.32 13.35
C ILE A 331 15.44 25.81 13.53
N VAL A 332 15.30 25.34 14.76
CA VAL A 332 15.14 23.91 15.05
C VAL A 332 13.90 23.33 14.35
N LEU A 333 12.77 24.03 14.42
CA LEU A 333 11.53 23.65 13.73
C LEU A 333 11.72 23.58 12.22
N SER A 334 12.28 24.64 11.63
CA SER A 334 12.45 24.72 10.19
C SER A 334 13.41 23.65 9.66
N VAL A 335 14.46 23.30 10.41
CA VAL A 335 15.37 22.19 10.09
C VAL A 335 14.64 20.85 10.17
N LEU A 336 13.85 20.61 11.21
CA LEU A 336 13.08 19.38 11.38
C LEU A 336 12.07 19.21 10.23
N ILE A 337 11.29 20.25 9.94
CA ILE A 337 10.33 20.29 8.83
C ILE A 337 11.06 20.04 7.50
N SER A 338 12.19 20.71 7.27
CA SER A 338 13.01 20.50 6.07
C SER A 338 13.47 19.05 5.89
N ILE A 339 13.92 18.38 6.97
CA ILE A 339 14.35 16.97 6.92
C ILE A 339 13.16 16.06 6.59
N LEU A 340 12.00 16.30 7.21
CA LEU A 340 10.79 15.53 6.96
C LEU A 340 10.36 15.63 5.49
N TRP A 341 10.30 16.84 4.94
CA TRP A 341 9.93 17.04 3.53
C TRP A 341 10.98 16.50 2.55
N LEU A 342 12.27 16.57 2.87
CA LEU A 342 13.32 15.93 2.05
C LEU A 342 13.19 14.41 2.04
N HIS A 343 12.88 13.80 3.19
CA HIS A 343 12.63 12.38 3.30
C HIS A 343 11.41 11.99 2.45
N THR A 344 10.30 12.71 2.58
CA THR A 344 9.10 12.49 1.76
C THR A 344 9.39 12.65 0.26
N ALA A 345 10.14 13.69 -0.13
CA ALA A 345 10.56 13.88 -1.52
C ALA A 345 11.38 12.70 -2.04
N SER A 346 12.27 12.14 -1.21
CA SER A 346 13.06 10.97 -1.57
C SER A 346 12.18 9.72 -1.76
N SER A 347 11.18 9.51 -0.91
CA SER A 347 10.23 8.39 -1.06
C SER A 347 9.40 8.52 -2.33
N GLU A 348 8.87 9.71 -2.61
CA GLU A 348 8.15 9.99 -3.86
C GLU A 348 9.05 9.82 -5.09
N PHE A 349 10.31 10.26 -5.00
CA PHE A 349 11.28 10.08 -6.07
C PHE A 349 11.58 8.60 -6.34
N GLN A 350 11.63 7.75 -5.32
CA GLN A 350 11.77 6.29 -5.49
C GLN A 350 10.59 5.67 -6.23
N LEU A 351 9.36 6.14 -6.00
CA LEU A 351 8.18 5.73 -6.76
C LEU A 351 8.26 6.13 -8.24
N LEU A 352 8.92 7.26 -8.53
CA LEU A 352 9.13 7.73 -9.90
C LEU A 352 10.23 6.94 -10.63
N ILE A 353 11.29 6.53 -9.92
CA ILE A 353 12.37 5.69 -10.47
C ILE A 353 11.87 4.26 -10.76
N GLY A 354 10.87 3.81 -10.00
CA GLY A 354 10.33 2.46 -10.09
C GLY A 354 10.98 1.51 -9.11
N ILE A 355 10.92 1.86 -7.82
CA ILE A 355 11.21 0.92 -6.74
C ILE A 355 10.32 -0.32 -6.86
N THR A 356 10.87 -1.47 -6.47
CA THR A 356 10.16 -2.75 -6.53
C THR A 356 8.95 -2.76 -5.59
N ALA A 357 7.91 -3.49 -5.96
CA ALA A 357 6.72 -3.67 -5.12
C ALA A 357 7.09 -4.34 -3.79
N ASP A 358 6.23 -4.18 -2.79
CA ASP A 358 6.43 -4.87 -1.51
C ASP A 358 6.50 -6.40 -1.69
N THR A 359 7.26 -7.06 -0.80
CA THR A 359 7.51 -8.50 -0.88
C THR A 359 6.22 -9.30 -0.86
N GLU A 360 5.23 -8.86 -0.08
CA GLU A 360 3.93 -9.55 0.00
C GLU A 360 3.16 -9.47 -1.33
N MET A 361 3.23 -8.34 -2.02
CA MET A 361 2.61 -8.17 -3.33
C MET A 361 3.31 -9.05 -4.39
N GLN A 362 4.65 -9.08 -4.38
CA GLN A 362 5.41 -9.94 -5.29
C GLN A 362 5.08 -11.42 -5.09
N GLN A 363 4.99 -11.87 -3.83
CA GLN A 363 4.61 -13.24 -3.51
C GLN A 363 3.17 -13.56 -3.96
N LEU A 364 2.24 -12.62 -3.78
CA LEU A 364 0.86 -12.77 -4.25
C LEU A 364 0.80 -12.91 -5.77
N ILE A 365 1.48 -12.03 -6.52
CA ILE A 365 1.55 -12.08 -7.99
C ILE A 365 2.16 -13.42 -8.44
N THR A 366 3.23 -13.86 -7.78
CA THR A 366 3.89 -15.14 -8.07
C THR A 366 2.93 -16.31 -7.84
N TYR A 367 2.23 -16.34 -6.71
CA TYR A 367 1.25 -17.38 -6.40
C TYR A 367 0.10 -17.40 -7.40
N VAL A 368 -0.48 -16.24 -7.72
CA VAL A 368 -1.59 -16.11 -8.68
C VAL A 368 -1.17 -16.59 -10.07
N SER A 369 0.06 -16.26 -10.50
CA SER A 369 0.59 -16.66 -11.80
C SER A 369 0.87 -18.17 -11.87
N MET A 370 1.48 -18.74 -10.82
CA MET A 370 1.83 -20.16 -10.78
C MET A 370 0.59 -21.07 -10.70
N THR A 371 -0.50 -20.57 -10.12
CA THR A 371 -1.74 -21.34 -9.89
C THR A 371 -2.83 -21.05 -10.93
N HIS A 372 -2.53 -20.24 -11.94
CA HIS A 372 -3.53 -19.79 -12.90
C HIS A 372 -4.04 -20.91 -13.83
N SER A 373 -3.14 -21.71 -14.40
CA SER A 373 -3.47 -22.72 -15.41
C SER A 373 -2.45 -23.86 -15.40
N GLU A 374 -2.91 -25.09 -15.69
CA GLU A 374 -2.05 -26.27 -15.83
C GLU A 374 -1.10 -26.19 -17.04
N HIS A 375 -1.40 -25.32 -18.02
CA HIS A 375 -0.54 -25.11 -19.18
C HIS A 375 0.75 -24.34 -18.83
N ILE A 376 0.78 -23.63 -17.69
CA ILE A 376 1.97 -22.93 -17.19
C ILE A 376 2.85 -23.97 -16.50
N LYS A 377 3.97 -24.33 -17.13
CA LYS A 377 4.89 -25.34 -16.59
C LYS A 377 5.86 -24.76 -15.57
N GLN A 378 6.29 -23.51 -15.78
CA GLN A 378 7.27 -22.83 -14.94
C GLN A 378 7.07 -21.32 -15.04
N LEU A 379 7.40 -20.61 -13.95
CA LEU A 379 7.62 -19.17 -13.98
C LEU A 379 9.12 -18.91 -14.10
N ASP A 380 9.53 -18.12 -15.09
CA ASP A 380 10.94 -17.74 -15.24
C ASP A 380 11.24 -16.50 -14.40
N THR A 381 10.54 -15.40 -14.68
CA THR A 381 10.76 -14.11 -14.04
C THR A 381 9.44 -13.49 -13.61
N VAL A 382 9.40 -12.97 -12.37
CA VAL A 382 8.29 -12.14 -11.86
C VAL A 382 8.88 -10.83 -11.37
N ARG A 383 8.46 -9.72 -11.97
CA ARG A 383 8.89 -8.38 -11.60
C ARG A 383 7.66 -7.51 -11.40
N ALA A 384 7.64 -6.80 -10.29
CA ALA A 384 6.64 -5.77 -10.03
C ALA A 384 7.36 -4.53 -9.52
N TRP A 385 7.07 -3.39 -10.13
CA TRP A 385 7.67 -2.11 -9.77
C TRP A 385 6.65 -0.98 -9.84
N HIS A 386 6.93 0.09 -9.10
CA HIS A 386 6.09 1.27 -9.09
C HIS A 386 6.25 2.11 -10.36
N SER A 387 5.14 2.67 -10.84
CA SER A 387 5.09 3.69 -11.89
C SER A 387 4.29 4.86 -11.33
N GLY A 388 4.93 5.64 -10.47
CA GLY A 388 4.22 6.59 -9.60
C GLY A 388 3.45 5.82 -8.50
N PRO A 389 2.18 6.15 -8.21
CA PRO A 389 1.43 5.48 -7.14
C PRO A 389 0.93 4.07 -7.50
N ARG A 390 0.98 3.68 -8.77
CA ARG A 390 0.50 2.37 -9.27
C ARG A 390 1.63 1.41 -9.56
N LEU A 391 1.30 0.13 -9.71
CA LEU A 391 2.23 -0.95 -10.03
C LEU A 391 2.14 -1.35 -11.51
N VAL A 392 3.30 -1.60 -12.09
CA VAL A 392 3.45 -2.32 -13.35
C VAL A 392 4.03 -3.68 -13.03
N VAL A 393 3.44 -4.72 -13.62
CA VAL A 393 3.80 -6.11 -13.39
C VAL A 393 4.27 -6.73 -14.70
N GLU A 394 5.36 -7.48 -14.65
CA GLU A 394 5.92 -8.26 -15.75
C GLU A 394 6.11 -9.69 -15.26
N VAL A 395 5.52 -10.64 -15.98
CA VAL A 395 5.57 -12.07 -15.66
C VAL A 395 5.94 -12.85 -16.92
N ASP A 396 7.00 -13.63 -16.81
CA ASP A 396 7.48 -14.49 -17.87
C ASP A 396 7.11 -15.94 -17.52
N VAL A 397 6.25 -16.55 -18.33
CA VAL A 397 5.72 -17.90 -18.11
C VAL A 397 6.25 -18.84 -19.18
N VAL A 398 6.64 -20.05 -18.76
CA VAL A 398 7.10 -21.10 -19.68
C VAL A 398 5.96 -22.07 -19.97
N MET A 399 5.64 -22.24 -21.24
CA MET A 399 4.59 -23.14 -21.76
C MET A 399 5.18 -24.23 -22.66
N ASP A 400 4.37 -25.22 -23.03
CA ASP A 400 4.81 -26.29 -23.94
C ASP A 400 5.08 -25.75 -25.35
N PRO A 401 6.25 -26.00 -25.97
CA PRO A 401 6.52 -25.63 -27.36
C PRO A 401 5.58 -26.28 -28.39
N LEU A 402 4.92 -27.39 -28.03
CA LEU A 402 3.97 -28.09 -28.88
C LEU A 402 2.54 -27.56 -28.73
N GLU A 403 2.29 -26.71 -27.74
CA GLU A 403 0.98 -26.10 -27.53
C GLU A 403 0.67 -25.11 -28.65
N SER A 404 -0.61 -25.00 -29.00
CA SER A 404 -1.00 -24.06 -30.05
C SER A 404 -0.83 -22.61 -29.57
N LEU A 405 -0.35 -21.72 -30.45
CA LEU A 405 -0.23 -20.29 -30.14
C LEU A 405 -1.54 -19.69 -29.61
N ARG A 406 -2.68 -20.18 -30.09
CA ARG A 406 -4.00 -19.75 -29.63
C ARG A 406 -4.22 -20.07 -28.15
N VAL A 407 -3.92 -21.30 -27.72
CA VAL A 407 -4.04 -21.70 -26.31
C VAL A 407 -3.07 -20.91 -25.45
N CYS A 408 -1.83 -20.73 -25.89
CA CYS A 408 -0.85 -19.91 -25.18
C CYS A 408 -1.33 -18.46 -25.01
N HIS A 409 -1.83 -17.85 -26.09
CA HIS A 409 -2.37 -16.49 -26.07
C HIS A 409 -3.56 -16.37 -25.12
N ASP A 410 -4.54 -17.27 -25.21
CA ASP A 410 -5.75 -17.22 -24.39
C ASP A 410 -5.40 -17.34 -22.88
N VAL A 411 -4.46 -18.24 -22.52
CA VAL A 411 -3.99 -18.39 -21.13
C VAL A 411 -3.23 -17.15 -20.65
N ALA A 412 -2.38 -16.55 -21.49
CA ALA A 412 -1.63 -15.35 -21.11
C ALA A 412 -2.51 -14.11 -21.00
N GLU A 413 -3.50 -13.95 -21.89
CA GLU A 413 -4.48 -12.85 -21.83
C GLU A 413 -5.35 -12.97 -20.58
N ASP A 414 -5.83 -14.17 -20.25
CA ASP A 414 -6.59 -14.43 -19.01
C ASP A 414 -5.74 -14.17 -17.76
N LEU A 415 -4.46 -14.56 -17.76
CA LEU A 415 -3.53 -14.25 -16.67
C LEU A 415 -3.31 -12.74 -16.55
N GLN A 416 -3.14 -12.04 -17.67
CA GLN A 416 -2.97 -10.59 -17.70
C GLN A 416 -4.18 -9.89 -17.08
N MET A 417 -5.40 -10.22 -17.51
CA MET A 417 -6.63 -9.64 -16.96
C MET A 417 -6.77 -9.93 -15.46
N LYS A 418 -6.41 -11.15 -15.03
CA LYS A 418 -6.43 -11.53 -13.60
C LYS A 418 -5.44 -10.70 -12.79
N LEU A 419 -4.23 -10.46 -13.28
CA LEU A 419 -3.23 -9.64 -12.61
C LEU A 419 -3.62 -8.15 -12.60
N GLU A 420 -4.16 -7.63 -13.70
CA GLU A 420 -4.67 -6.25 -13.80
C GLU A 420 -5.87 -5.99 -12.88
N SER A 421 -6.60 -7.05 -12.50
CA SER A 421 -7.68 -6.92 -11.52
C SER A 421 -7.18 -6.74 -10.08
N LEU A 422 -5.92 -7.07 -9.77
CA LEU A 422 -5.37 -6.89 -8.42
C LEU A 422 -5.33 -5.41 -8.02
N PRO A 423 -5.48 -5.10 -6.71
CA PRO A 423 -5.41 -3.72 -6.25
C PRO A 423 -4.04 -3.10 -6.58
N ASP A 424 -4.08 -1.83 -6.96
CA ASP A 424 -2.92 -1.00 -7.32
C ASP A 424 -2.15 -1.37 -8.58
N VAL A 425 -2.46 -2.49 -9.23
CA VAL A 425 -1.90 -2.85 -10.54
C VAL A 425 -2.57 -2.01 -11.64
N GLU A 426 -1.77 -1.22 -12.36
CA GLU A 426 -2.24 -0.44 -13.51
C GLU A 426 -2.12 -1.23 -14.81
N ARG A 427 -1.07 -2.04 -14.93
CA ARG A 427 -0.80 -2.83 -16.12
C ARG A 427 -0.01 -4.08 -15.79
N ALA A 428 -0.37 -5.20 -16.41
CA ALA A 428 0.42 -6.42 -16.41
C ALA A 428 0.91 -6.73 -17.83
N TYR A 429 2.14 -7.23 -17.94
CA TYR A 429 2.71 -7.78 -19.16
C TYR A 429 3.02 -9.24 -18.89
N VAL A 430 2.43 -10.12 -19.68
CA VAL A 430 2.68 -11.56 -19.60
C VAL A 430 3.46 -11.95 -20.85
N HIS A 431 4.73 -12.32 -20.67
CA HIS A 431 5.54 -12.90 -21.73
C HIS A 431 5.42 -14.42 -21.68
N ILE A 432 5.39 -15.05 -22.86
CA ILE A 432 5.33 -16.51 -22.98
C ILE A 432 6.61 -17.00 -23.60
N ASP A 433 7.32 -17.82 -22.85
CA ASP A 433 8.51 -18.53 -23.30
C ASP A 433 8.21 -20.01 -23.50
N TYR A 434 9.01 -20.64 -24.36
CA TYR A 434 8.95 -22.09 -24.58
C TYR A 434 10.14 -22.82 -23.95
N ASN A 435 11.11 -22.10 -23.40
CA ASN A 435 12.33 -22.68 -22.84
C ASN A 435 12.75 -21.93 -21.55
N GLY A 436 12.80 -22.62 -20.41
CA GLY A 436 13.22 -22.02 -19.14
C GLY A 436 14.73 -21.81 -18.97
N HIS A 437 15.52 -21.91 -20.06
CA HIS A 437 16.97 -21.67 -20.05
C HIS A 437 17.28 -20.48 -20.95
N HIS A 438 17.18 -19.26 -20.40
CA HIS A 438 17.60 -18.04 -21.07
C HIS A 438 19.05 -17.71 -20.69
N PRO A 439 20.05 -17.87 -21.59
CA PRO A 439 21.26 -17.07 -21.46
C PRO A 439 20.85 -15.59 -21.51
N PRO A 440 21.53 -14.67 -20.79
CA PRO A 440 21.16 -13.25 -20.79
C PRO A 440 21.26 -12.68 -22.22
N GLU A 441 20.14 -12.62 -22.92
CA GLU A 441 20.04 -12.25 -24.33
C GLU A 441 20.00 -10.73 -24.54
N HIS A 442 19.65 -10.01 -23.48
CA HIS A 442 19.75 -8.56 -23.41
C HIS A 442 20.92 -8.16 -22.51
N PHE A 443 21.93 -7.53 -23.12
CA PHE A 443 23.00 -6.87 -22.36
C PHE A 443 22.35 -5.89 -21.39
N LEU A 444 22.53 -6.11 -20.08
CA LEU A 444 22.29 -5.08 -19.10
C LEU A 444 23.20 -3.91 -19.47
N LYS A 445 22.61 -2.79 -19.90
CA LYS A 445 23.31 -1.55 -20.26
C LYS A 445 24.17 -0.96 -19.12
N LYS A 446 24.22 -1.63 -17.96
CA LYS A 446 25.13 -1.37 -16.84
C LYS A 446 26.58 -1.83 -17.11
N GLU A 447 26.86 -2.49 -18.23
CA GLU A 447 28.22 -2.91 -18.62
C GLU A 447 28.68 -2.31 -19.96
N ILE A 448 28.44 -1.02 -20.20
CA ILE A 448 29.09 -0.24 -21.26
C ILE A 448 29.77 0.99 -20.65
#